data_AF-A0A7R9PR77-F1
#
_entry.id   AF-A0A7R9PR77-F1
#
_cell.length_a   1.000
_cell.length_b   1.000
_cell.length_c   1.000
_cell.angle_alpha   90.00
_cell.angle_beta   90.00
_cell.angle_gamma   90.00
#
_symmetry.space_group_name_H-M   'P 1'
#
loop_
_entity.id
_entity.type
_entity.pdbx_description
1 polymer ?
#
loop_
_entity_poly.entity_id
_entity_poly.type
_entity_poly.pdbx_seq_one_letter_code
_entity_poly.pdbx_strand_id
1 'polypeptide(L)'
;MASEITVSFKVFMNHEGSPDKPEVRRFGIDRDVVSNYSYLREKLQSVFPALVGKVFVVSWKDSDGDNIVISSDDELIIALTEMQMDVRKLYVEARGELQDQQDSSMMEDSMIHTGVTCDGCQGKVEGFRYKCVMCHDYDLCSVCEAKGLHSEHVMIRLPTPIKWFRRFGKMVIPPGGIR
;
A
#
# COMPACT_ATOMS: atom_id res chain seq x y z
N MET A 1 37.26 7.81 -9.89
CA MET A 1 36.43 6.61 -10.10
C MET A 1 35.05 6.95 -9.60
N ALA A 2 34.08 7.17 -10.49
CA ALA A 2 32.71 7.51 -10.09
C ALA A 2 32.07 6.22 -9.56
N SER A 3 32.03 6.08 -8.24
CA SER A 3 31.27 5.04 -7.57
C SER A 3 29.85 5.03 -8.14
N GLU A 4 29.37 3.85 -8.55
CA GLU A 4 27.98 3.62 -8.95
C GLU A 4 27.06 3.95 -7.78
N ILE A 5 26.68 5.22 -7.64
CA ILE A 5 25.76 5.70 -6.60
C ILE A 5 24.31 5.37 -6.99
N THR A 6 24.06 5.21 -8.29
CA THR A 6 22.74 4.97 -8.87
C THR A 6 22.63 3.55 -9.42
N VAL A 7 21.56 2.87 -9.06
CA VAL A 7 21.11 1.62 -9.67
C VAL A 7 20.31 1.93 -10.93
N SER A 8 20.71 1.32 -12.05
CA SER A 8 20.00 1.45 -13.31
C SER A 8 18.87 0.43 -13.45
N PHE A 9 17.66 0.90 -13.75
CA PHE A 9 16.51 0.08 -14.11
C PHE A 9 16.18 0.18 -15.60
N LYS A 10 15.75 -0.93 -16.18
CA LYS A 10 15.10 -1.01 -17.50
C LYS A 10 13.73 -1.65 -17.32
N VAL A 11 12.70 -0.87 -17.52
CA VAL A 11 11.32 -1.27 -17.25
C VAL A 11 10.57 -1.46 -18.55
N PHE A 12 9.86 -2.57 -18.66
CA PHE A 12 9.02 -2.93 -19.79
C PHE A 12 7.56 -2.88 -19.34
N MET A 13 6.75 -2.02 -19.96
CA MET A 13 5.34 -1.89 -19.63
C MET A 13 4.48 -2.42 -20.77
N ASN A 14 3.61 -3.40 -20.46
CA ASN A 14 2.63 -3.93 -21.41
C ASN A 14 1.34 -3.11 -21.35
N HIS A 15 0.84 -2.68 -22.51
CA HIS A 15 -0.44 -1.97 -22.63
C HIS A 15 -1.56 -2.95 -22.98
N GLU A 16 -2.74 -2.73 -22.41
CA GLU A 16 -3.96 -3.46 -22.74
C GLU A 16 -4.35 -3.14 -24.19
N GLY A 17 -4.11 -4.08 -25.11
CA GLY A 17 -4.41 -3.94 -26.55
C GLY A 17 -3.21 -4.04 -27.49
N SER A 18 -1.96 -4.02 -27.01
CA SER A 18 -0.77 -4.21 -27.85
C SER A 18 0.36 -4.99 -27.14
N PRO A 19 0.18 -6.30 -26.89
CA PRO A 19 1.17 -7.12 -26.18
C PRO A 19 2.51 -7.28 -26.93
N ASP A 20 2.52 -7.15 -28.25
CA ASP A 20 3.72 -7.35 -29.08
C ASP A 20 4.70 -6.16 -29.07
N LYS A 21 4.35 -5.02 -28.49
CA LYS A 21 5.22 -3.83 -28.47
C LYS A 21 5.17 -3.11 -27.11
N PRO A 22 5.94 -3.57 -26.10
CA PRO A 22 5.98 -2.94 -24.79
C PRO A 22 6.60 -1.53 -24.84
N GLU A 23 6.10 -0.63 -23.99
CA GLU A 23 6.75 0.65 -23.74
C GLU A 23 7.96 0.43 -22.83
N VAL A 24 9.15 0.82 -23.27
CA VAL A 24 10.39 0.59 -22.52
C VAL A 24 11.00 1.91 -22.06
N ARG A 25 11.25 2.03 -20.75
CA ARG A 25 11.91 3.20 -20.16
C ARG A 25 13.10 2.77 -19.31
N ARG A 26 14.12 3.64 -19.23
CA ARG A 26 15.30 3.44 -18.38
C ARG A 26 15.46 4.62 -17.44
N PHE A 27 15.76 4.37 -16.18
CA PHE A 27 16.02 5.40 -15.18
C PHE A 27 16.97 4.88 -14.10
N GLY A 28 17.62 5.80 -13.41
CA GLY A 28 18.44 5.50 -12.23
C GLY A 28 17.70 5.81 -10.93
N ILE A 29 17.96 5.02 -9.89
CA ILE A 29 17.56 5.29 -8.51
C ILE A 29 18.80 5.22 -7.61
N ASP A 30 18.96 6.16 -6.68
CA ASP A 30 20.06 6.15 -5.73
C ASP A 30 20.03 4.92 -4.80
N ARG A 31 21.21 4.36 -4.50
CA ARG A 31 21.34 3.14 -3.69
C ARG A 31 20.74 3.24 -2.29
N ASP A 32 20.65 4.45 -1.73
CA ASP A 32 20.11 4.66 -0.39
C ASP A 32 18.58 4.51 -0.33
N VAL A 33 17.89 4.70 -1.47
CA VAL A 33 16.43 4.66 -1.55
C VAL A 33 15.90 3.51 -2.42
N VAL A 34 16.78 2.81 -3.15
CA VAL A 34 16.39 1.76 -4.10
C VAL A 34 15.69 0.56 -3.46
N SER A 35 15.89 0.31 -2.17
CA SER A 35 15.21 -0.75 -1.42
C SER A 35 13.79 -0.40 -0.98
N ASN A 36 13.34 0.84 -1.19
CA ASN A 36 11.99 1.29 -0.85
C ASN A 36 11.03 1.08 -2.03
N TYR A 37 10.13 0.11 -1.89
CA TYR A 37 9.15 -0.24 -2.93
C TYR A 37 8.14 0.89 -3.18
N SER A 38 7.76 1.64 -2.15
CA SER A 38 6.87 2.80 -2.30
C SER A 38 7.50 3.86 -3.20
N TYR A 39 8.79 4.15 -3.00
CA TYR A 39 9.53 5.09 -3.85
C TYR A 39 9.65 4.57 -5.29
N LEU A 40 9.97 3.28 -5.47
CA LEU A 40 10.00 2.65 -6.80
C LEU A 40 8.66 2.80 -7.50
N ARG A 41 7.55 2.57 -6.80
CA ARG A 41 6.19 2.65 -7.33
C ARG A 41 5.83 4.08 -7.77
N GLU A 42 6.11 5.08 -6.96
CA GLU A 42 5.92 6.49 -7.31
C GLU A 42 6.78 6.89 -8.52
N LYS A 43 8.03 6.43 -8.56
CA LYS A 43 8.94 6.67 -9.69
C LYS A 43 8.41 6.04 -10.98
N LEU A 44 7.85 4.84 -10.92
CA LEU A 44 7.22 4.18 -12.06
C LEU A 44 6.03 4.98 -12.59
N GLN A 45 5.16 5.50 -11.71
CA GLN A 45 4.05 6.36 -12.12
C GLN A 45 4.51 7.68 -12.75
N SER A 46 5.61 8.27 -12.25
CA SER A 46 6.21 9.46 -12.84
C SER A 46 6.80 9.21 -14.23
N VAL A 47 7.41 8.04 -14.44
CA VAL A 47 8.07 7.68 -15.72
C VAL A 47 7.08 7.16 -16.76
N PHE A 48 6.01 6.50 -16.31
CA PHE A 48 4.93 5.98 -17.14
C PHE A 48 3.60 6.62 -16.71
N PRO A 49 3.22 7.77 -17.29
CA PRO A 49 1.98 8.47 -16.95
C PRO A 49 0.72 7.61 -17.09
N ALA A 50 0.77 6.57 -17.95
CA ALA A 50 -0.33 5.62 -18.12
C ALA A 50 -0.64 4.77 -16.86
N LEU A 51 0.27 4.72 -15.89
CA LEU A 51 0.10 4.02 -14.60
C LEU A 51 -0.55 4.90 -13.53
N VAL A 52 -0.66 6.21 -13.76
CA VAL A 52 -1.30 7.14 -12.82
C VAL A 52 -2.78 6.79 -12.74
N GLY A 53 -3.29 6.56 -11.52
CA GLY A 53 -4.69 6.19 -11.29
C GLY A 53 -5.05 4.75 -11.68
N LYS A 54 -4.08 3.91 -12.07
CA LYS A 54 -4.32 2.49 -12.37
C LYS A 54 -3.72 1.58 -11.31
N VAL A 55 -4.32 0.40 -11.15
CA VAL A 55 -3.65 -0.69 -10.44
C VAL A 55 -2.65 -1.29 -11.42
N PHE A 56 -1.42 -1.52 -10.96
CA PHE A 56 -0.42 -2.19 -11.77
C PHE A 56 0.41 -3.12 -10.92
N VAL A 57 0.91 -4.17 -11.56
CA VAL A 57 1.77 -5.17 -10.94
C VAL A 57 3.18 -4.96 -11.47
N VAL A 58 4.15 -5.01 -10.57
CA VAL A 58 5.58 -4.98 -10.90
C VAL A 58 6.13 -6.37 -10.69
N SER A 59 6.87 -6.89 -11.67
CA SER A 59 7.50 -8.20 -11.59
C SER A 59 8.91 -8.19 -12.16
N TRP A 60 9.67 -9.23 -11.83
CA TRP A 60 11.00 -9.49 -12.38
C TRP A 60 11.13 -10.95 -12.80
N LYS A 61 12.19 -11.28 -13.53
CA LYS A 61 12.50 -12.66 -13.93
C LYS A 61 13.71 -13.17 -13.18
N ASP A 62 13.56 -14.32 -12.53
CA ASP A 62 14.62 -15.00 -11.79
C ASP A 62 15.56 -15.81 -12.70
N SER A 63 16.42 -16.64 -12.09
CA SER A 63 17.34 -17.54 -12.78
C SER A 63 16.66 -18.62 -13.62
N ASP A 64 15.48 -19.04 -13.19
CA ASP A 64 14.69 -20.12 -13.78
C ASP A 64 13.76 -19.58 -14.88
N GLY A 65 13.61 -18.26 -14.95
CA GLY A 65 12.81 -17.54 -15.95
C GLY A 65 11.38 -17.25 -15.50
N ASP A 66 11.08 -17.48 -14.22
CA ASP A 66 9.77 -17.26 -13.62
C ASP A 66 9.52 -15.78 -13.34
N ASN A 67 8.27 -15.34 -13.55
CA ASN A 67 7.86 -13.97 -13.30
C ASN A 67 7.50 -13.79 -11.82
N ILE A 68 8.45 -13.32 -11.03
CA ILE A 68 8.27 -13.09 -9.60
C ILE A 68 7.71 -11.68 -9.38
N VAL A 69 6.60 -11.58 -8.64
CA VAL A 69 5.94 -10.29 -8.34
C VAL A 69 6.64 -9.59 -7.18
N ILE A 70 6.73 -8.26 -7.27
CA ILE A 70 7.26 -7.39 -6.22
C ILE A 70 6.11 -6.53 -5.70
N SER A 71 5.79 -6.70 -4.42
CA SER A 71 4.72 -5.99 -3.71
C SER A 71 5.17 -5.35 -2.39
N SER A 72 6.42 -5.59 -1.97
CA SER A 72 6.98 -5.16 -0.70
C SER A 72 8.47 -4.81 -0.79
N ASP A 73 8.98 -4.13 0.24
CA ASP A 73 10.40 -3.77 0.35
C ASP A 73 11.30 -5.02 0.44
N ASP A 74 10.88 -6.05 1.18
CA ASP A 74 11.64 -7.30 1.33
C ASP A 74 11.78 -8.04 -0.02
N GLU A 75 10.68 -8.16 -0.78
CA GLU A 75 10.70 -8.77 -2.13
C GLU A 75 11.54 -7.95 -3.12
N LEU A 76 11.51 -6.61 -2.99
CA LEU A 76 12.35 -5.76 -3.80
C LEU A 76 13.82 -6.03 -3.47
N ILE A 77 14.21 -6.04 -2.20
CA ILE A 77 15.60 -6.34 -1.78
C ILE A 77 16.06 -7.69 -2.31
N ILE A 78 15.21 -8.72 -2.26
CA ILE A 78 15.51 -10.04 -2.84
C ILE A 78 15.79 -9.91 -4.34
N ALA A 79 14.88 -9.28 -5.10
CA ALA A 79 15.06 -9.04 -6.53
C ALA A 79 16.36 -8.26 -6.82
N LEU A 80 16.67 -7.23 -6.04
CA LEU A 80 17.88 -6.42 -6.21
C LEU A 80 19.18 -7.20 -5.93
N THR A 81 19.12 -8.20 -5.05
CA THR A 81 20.26 -9.02 -4.64
C THR A 81 20.53 -10.14 -5.65
N GLU A 82 19.48 -10.74 -6.19
CA GLU A 82 19.58 -11.84 -7.15
C GLU A 82 19.85 -11.35 -8.57
N MET A 83 19.41 -10.14 -8.92
CA MET A 83 19.76 -9.48 -10.18
C MET A 83 21.24 -9.09 -10.21
N GLN A 84 22.09 -10.01 -10.64
CA GLN A 84 23.52 -9.80 -10.84
C GLN A 84 23.86 -8.99 -12.11
N MET A 85 22.86 -8.36 -12.73
CA MET A 85 23.03 -7.59 -13.97
C MET A 85 23.33 -6.12 -13.69
N ASP A 86 24.17 -5.50 -14.54
CA ASP A 86 24.45 -4.06 -14.54
C ASP A 86 23.18 -3.19 -14.73
N VAL A 87 22.12 -3.77 -15.31
CA VAL A 87 20.82 -3.12 -15.49
C VAL A 87 19.71 -4.04 -15.02
N ARG A 88 18.98 -3.59 -14.01
CA ARG A 88 17.88 -4.31 -13.36
C ARG A 88 16.62 -4.26 -14.22
N LYS A 89 16.15 -5.41 -14.68
CA LYS A 89 15.00 -5.50 -15.59
C LYS A 89 13.72 -5.74 -14.80
N LEU A 90 12.73 -4.88 -14.98
CA LEU A 90 11.41 -5.01 -14.39
C LEU A 90 10.35 -5.04 -15.48
N TYR A 91 9.27 -5.77 -15.22
CA TYR A 91 8.09 -5.86 -16.07
C TYR A 91 6.91 -5.26 -15.31
N VAL A 92 6.14 -4.43 -16.00
CA VAL A 92 4.99 -3.75 -15.42
C VAL A 92 3.77 -4.04 -16.27
N GLU A 93 2.71 -4.47 -15.61
CA GLU A 93 1.43 -4.76 -16.24
C GLU A 93 0.35 -3.94 -15.54
N ALA A 94 -0.28 -3.04 -16.29
CA ALA A 94 -1.46 -2.33 -15.80
C ALA A 94 -2.65 -3.29 -15.77
N ARG A 95 -3.33 -3.37 -14.61
CA ARG A 95 -4.53 -4.17 -14.40
C ARG A 95 -5.70 -3.24 -14.09
N GLY A 96 -6.42 -2.80 -15.13
CA GLY A 96 -7.63 -1.98 -14.98
C GLY A 96 -7.44 -0.64 -14.26
N GLU A 97 -8.47 0.19 -14.32
CA GLU A 97 -8.52 1.44 -13.56
C GLU A 97 -8.77 1.14 -12.08
N LEU A 98 -8.21 1.96 -11.17
CA LEU A 98 -8.75 2.06 -9.82
C LEU A 98 -10.17 2.59 -10.00
N GLN A 99 -11.16 1.71 -10.04
CA GLN A 99 -12.54 2.12 -9.92
C GLN A 99 -12.70 2.69 -8.51
N ASP A 100 -12.64 4.02 -8.40
CA ASP A 100 -13.31 4.81 -7.36
C ASP A 100 -14.83 4.62 -7.51
N GLN A 101 -15.28 3.37 -7.40
CA GLN A 101 -16.67 3.04 -7.29
C GLN A 101 -17.07 3.19 -5.83
N GLN A 102 -17.62 4.36 -5.55
CA GLN A 102 -18.87 4.43 -4.79
C GLN A 102 -19.85 3.41 -5.40
N ASP A 103 -19.82 2.17 -4.92
CA ASP A 103 -21.01 1.34 -4.89
C ASP A 103 -21.13 0.69 -3.51
N SER A 104 -22.15 1.18 -2.81
CA SER A 104 -22.66 0.66 -1.57
C SER A 104 -23.42 -0.63 -1.87
N SER A 105 -22.77 -1.79 -1.86
CA SER A 105 -23.39 -3.01 -1.34
C SER A 105 -22.42 -4.20 -1.30
N MET A 106 -22.36 -4.84 -0.14
CA MET A 106 -21.94 -6.23 0.07
C MET A 106 -20.43 -6.51 0.14
N MET A 107 -19.73 -5.86 1.07
CA MET A 107 -18.79 -6.58 1.96
C MET A 107 -18.92 -6.02 3.37
N GLU A 108 -20.02 -6.38 4.03
CA GLU A 108 -20.14 -6.39 5.49
C GLU A 108 -19.31 -7.56 6.06
N ASP A 109 -18.06 -7.70 5.60
CA ASP A 109 -17.14 -8.70 6.13
C ASP A 109 -16.49 -8.12 7.39
N SER A 110 -17.31 -8.05 8.44
CA SER A 110 -17.01 -8.47 9.81
C SER A 110 -15.58 -8.25 10.32
N MET A 111 -14.95 -7.12 10.00
CA MET A 111 -13.68 -6.74 10.61
C MET A 111 -13.97 -6.22 12.00
N ILE A 112 -13.82 -7.10 12.99
CA ILE A 112 -14.03 -6.78 14.41
C ILE A 112 -12.76 -6.11 14.94
N HIS A 113 -12.93 -4.93 15.55
CA HIS A 113 -11.86 -4.28 16.31
C HIS A 113 -11.66 -4.99 17.65
N THR A 114 -10.84 -6.04 17.65
CA THR A 114 -10.52 -6.80 18.86
C THR A 114 -9.82 -5.92 19.91
N GLY A 115 -10.25 -6.02 21.16
CA GLY A 115 -9.74 -5.18 22.26
C GLY A 115 -10.34 -3.77 22.34
N VAL A 116 -11.37 -3.47 21.55
CA VAL A 116 -12.13 -2.21 21.61
C VAL A 116 -13.60 -2.51 21.87
N THR A 117 -14.19 -1.77 22.80
CA THR A 117 -15.61 -1.88 23.15
C THR A 117 -16.30 -0.57 22.85
N CYS A 118 -17.51 -0.63 22.32
CA CYS A 118 -18.32 0.57 22.08
C CYS A 118 -18.86 1.12 23.41
N ASP A 119 -18.59 2.37 23.76
CA ASP A 119 -19.11 3.01 24.97
C ASP A 119 -20.62 3.25 24.93
N GLY A 120 -21.20 3.36 23.73
CA GLY A 120 -22.64 3.60 23.55
C GLY A 120 -23.52 2.37 23.76
N CYS A 121 -23.07 1.19 23.32
CA CYS A 121 -23.84 -0.06 23.41
C CYS A 121 -23.14 -1.17 24.20
N GLN A 122 -21.93 -0.94 24.71
CA GLN A 122 -21.07 -1.91 25.41
C GLN A 122 -20.79 -3.19 24.60
N GLY A 123 -21.05 -3.13 23.28
CA GLY A 123 -20.87 -4.22 22.35
C GLY A 123 -19.50 -4.19 21.64
N LYS A 124 -19.28 -5.21 20.81
CA LYS A 124 -18.12 -5.25 19.92
C LYS A 124 -18.26 -4.17 18.84
N VAL A 125 -17.12 -3.62 18.41
CA VAL A 125 -17.08 -2.68 17.30
C VAL A 125 -16.82 -3.47 16.01
N GLU A 126 -17.88 -3.62 15.23
CA GLU A 126 -17.88 -4.31 13.94
C GLU A 126 -17.85 -3.28 12.80
N GLY A 127 -16.96 -3.48 11.82
CA GLY A 127 -16.78 -2.54 10.72
C GLY A 127 -16.00 -1.29 11.16
N PHE A 128 -16.60 -0.11 11.05
CA PHE A 128 -15.94 1.15 11.38
C PHE A 128 -15.91 1.41 12.89
N ARG A 129 -14.72 1.69 13.42
CA ARG A 129 -14.52 2.25 14.77
C ARG A 129 -14.49 3.76 14.73
N TYR A 130 -15.24 4.42 15.60
CA TYR A 130 -15.26 5.86 15.74
C TYR A 130 -14.63 6.25 17.09
N LYS A 131 -13.42 6.79 17.05
CA LYS A 131 -12.72 7.23 18.27
C LYS A 131 -12.85 8.72 18.47
N CYS A 132 -13.28 9.13 19.66
CA CYS A 132 -13.28 10.53 20.04
C CYS A 132 -11.83 11.01 20.23
N VAL A 133 -11.51 12.18 19.66
CA VAL A 133 -10.17 12.79 19.83
C VAL A 133 -10.04 13.61 21.10
N MET A 134 -11.18 13.99 21.68
CA MET A 134 -11.25 14.86 22.85
C MET A 134 -11.33 14.05 24.16
N CYS A 135 -11.98 12.89 24.11
CA CYS A 135 -12.20 12.04 25.27
C CYS A 135 -11.16 10.94 25.37
N HIS A 136 -10.74 10.64 26.61
CA HIS A 136 -9.87 9.52 26.88
C HIS A 136 -10.64 8.21 26.69
N ASP A 137 -10.12 7.36 25.83
CA ASP A 137 -10.63 6.00 25.58
C ASP A 137 -12.11 5.88 25.18
N TYR A 138 -12.66 6.90 24.51
CA TYR A 138 -14.06 6.85 24.06
C TYR A 138 -14.16 6.38 22.61
N ASP A 139 -14.90 5.30 22.40
CA ASP A 139 -15.02 4.57 21.13
C ASP A 139 -16.48 4.18 20.86
N LEU A 140 -16.94 4.41 19.63
CA LEU A 140 -18.28 4.06 19.17
C LEU A 140 -18.22 3.12 17.97
N CYS A 141 -19.22 2.25 17.85
CA CYS A 141 -19.50 1.52 16.62
C CYS A 141 -20.31 2.38 15.64
N SER A 142 -20.35 1.96 14.38
CA SER A 142 -21.13 2.59 13.31
C SER A 142 -22.60 2.86 13.70
N VAL A 143 -23.23 1.93 14.40
CA VAL A 143 -24.64 2.07 14.84
C VAL A 143 -24.80 3.16 15.89
N CYS A 144 -23.85 3.28 16.82
CA CYS A 144 -23.91 4.26 17.89
C CYS A 144 -23.58 5.67 17.39
N GLU A 145 -22.60 5.78 16.49
CA GLU A 145 -22.26 7.05 15.84
C GLU A 145 -23.41 7.55 14.95
N ALA A 146 -24.04 6.67 14.15
CA ALA A 146 -25.18 7.04 13.30
C ALA A 146 -26.42 7.49 14.11
N LYS A 147 -26.53 7.09 15.38
CA LYS A 147 -27.55 7.58 16.32
C LYS A 147 -27.23 8.97 16.89
N GLY A 148 -26.08 9.55 16.54
CA GLY A 148 -25.61 10.83 17.05
C GLY A 148 -25.15 10.79 18.50
N LEU A 149 -24.80 9.60 19.03
CA LEU A 149 -24.22 9.50 20.37
C LEU A 149 -22.86 10.19 20.38
N HIS A 150 -22.65 11.07 21.37
CA HIS A 150 -21.40 11.82 21.54
C HIS A 150 -21.05 12.72 20.33
N SER A 151 -22.06 13.32 19.70
CA SER A 151 -21.90 14.20 18.53
C SER A 151 -21.33 15.58 18.84
N GLU A 152 -21.19 15.94 20.12
CA GLU A 152 -20.55 17.17 20.58
C GLU A 152 -19.03 17.20 20.35
N HIS A 153 -18.41 16.03 20.12
CA HIS A 153 -16.97 15.91 19.92
C HIS A 153 -16.61 15.34 18.55
N VAL A 154 -15.43 15.73 18.07
CA VAL A 154 -14.90 15.25 16.80
C VAL A 154 -14.51 13.77 16.92
N MET A 155 -15.04 12.97 16.00
CA MET A 155 -14.77 11.54 15.88
C MET A 155 -13.85 11.26 14.69
N ILE A 156 -12.82 10.44 14.91
CA ILE A 156 -12.03 9.87 13.82
C ILE A 156 -12.61 8.50 13.46
N ARG A 157 -12.87 8.29 12.16
CA ARG A 157 -13.29 7.01 11.60
C ARG A 157 -12.07 6.15 11.26
N LEU A 158 -12.00 4.98 11.89
CA LEU A 158 -10.95 3.97 11.71
C LEU A 158 -11.54 2.78 10.93
N PRO A 159 -11.19 2.60 9.65
CA PRO A 159 -11.75 1.57 8.78
C PRO A 159 -11.18 0.17 8.97
N THR A 160 -10.01 0.06 9.60
CA THR A 160 -9.34 -1.23 9.79
C THR A 160 -8.89 -1.38 11.25
N PRO A 161 -8.94 -2.61 11.81
CA PRO A 161 -8.40 -2.88 13.12
C PRO A 161 -6.89 -2.64 13.10
N ILE A 162 -6.40 -1.88 14.07
CA ILE A 162 -4.97 -1.62 14.23
C ILE A 162 -4.31 -2.94 14.62
N LYS A 163 -3.79 -3.67 13.64
CA LYS A 163 -2.94 -4.84 13.86
C LYS A 163 -1.63 -4.33 14.45
N TRP A 164 -1.49 -4.46 15.75
CA TRP A 164 -0.28 -4.10 16.46
C TRP A 164 0.85 -5.05 16.05
N PHE A 165 1.69 -4.64 15.11
CA PHE A 165 2.92 -5.38 14.83
C PHE A 165 3.85 -5.23 16.03
N ARG A 166 4.00 -6.31 16.81
CA ARG A 166 5.04 -6.43 17.83
C ARG A 166 6.40 -6.60 17.15
N ARG A 167 6.97 -5.54 16.57
CA ARG A 167 8.40 -5.52 16.22
C ARG A 167 9.18 -5.02 17.44
N PHE A 168 9.97 -5.92 18.03
CA PHE A 168 10.95 -5.63 19.09
C PHE A 168 10.43 -4.89 20.33
N GLY A 169 9.34 -5.34 20.93
CA GLY A 169 9.00 -5.01 22.32
C GLY A 169 8.76 -3.52 22.64
N LYS A 170 8.65 -2.65 21.63
CA LYS A 170 8.28 -1.24 21.79
C LYS A 170 7.18 -0.86 20.80
N MET A 171 6.25 -0.09 21.32
CA MET A 171 5.09 0.48 20.65
C MET A 171 5.52 1.49 19.57
N VAL A 172 5.25 1.21 18.31
CA VAL A 172 5.45 2.16 17.19
C VAL A 172 4.23 2.19 16.29
N ILE A 173 3.70 3.39 16.08
CA ILE A 173 2.69 3.70 15.06
C ILE A 173 3.42 3.62 13.69
N PRO A 174 2.83 3.00 12.65
CA PRO A 174 3.41 3.07 11.31
C PRO A 174 3.58 4.55 10.90
N PRO A 175 4.76 4.98 10.42
CA PRO A 175 4.97 6.36 10.03
C PRO A 175 4.21 6.59 8.73
N GLY A 176 2.99 7.14 8.81
CA GLY A 176 2.19 7.40 7.62
C GLY A 176 0.74 7.81 7.83
N GLY A 177 0.37 8.36 9.00
CA GLY A 177 -1.04 8.69 9.28
C GLY A 177 -1.23 9.94 10.11
N ILE A 178 -1.48 11.05 9.40
CA ILE A 178 -2.18 12.27 9.83
C ILE A 178 -1.30 13.33 10.52
N ARG A 179 -1.32 14.51 9.90
CA ARG A 179 -0.70 15.77 10.28
C ARG A 179 -1.63 16.56 11.22
#